data_AF-A0A3A0A7T7-F1
#
_entry.id   AF-A0A3A0A7T7-F1
#
_cell.length_a   1.000
_cell.length_b   1.000
_cell.length_c   1.000
_cell.angle_alpha   90.00
_cell.angle_beta   90.00
_cell.angle_gamma   90.00
#
_symmetry.space_group_name_H-M   'P 1'
#
loop_
_entity.id
_entity.type
_entity.pdbx_description
1 polymer ?
#
loop_
_entity_poly.entity_id
_entity_poly.type
_entity_poly.pdbx_seq_one_letter_code
_entity_poly.pdbx_strand_id
1 'polypeptide(L)'
;IHSIELMLMVQGTGIEWVQALEGPAVDAQGNGNMAAVCAWPDGATATLELTVDAHYGFRALALGKEGFHCAAIDISDCYREGMKRILPCLRGESDGGVPVAQMLEAVQVGKAIDRSLDENRRIYLKDL
;
A
#
# COMPACT_ATOMS: atom_id res chain seq x y z
N ILE A 1 1.12 6.06 0.73
CA ILE A 1 2.12 5.10 1.27
C ILE A 1 1.55 4.14 2.31
N HIS A 2 0.88 4.60 3.38
CA HIS A 2 0.32 3.70 4.41
C HIS A 2 -0.54 2.54 3.89
N SER A 3 -1.42 2.79 2.91
CA SER A 3 -2.24 1.73 2.30
C SER A 3 -1.40 0.68 1.55
N ILE A 4 -0.28 1.10 0.94
CA ILE A 4 0.66 0.20 0.27
C ILE A 4 1.38 -0.68 1.30
N GLU A 5 1.84 -0.08 2.39
CA GLU A 5 2.52 -0.82 3.47
C GLU A 5 1.59 -1.83 4.15
N LEU A 6 0.34 -1.43 4.42
CA LEU A 6 -0.69 -2.34 4.95
C LEU A 6 -0.96 -3.51 3.98
N MET A 7 -1.08 -3.22 2.69
CA MET A 7 -1.24 -4.25 1.65
C MET A 7 -0.05 -5.22 1.64
N LEU A 8 1.18 -4.72 1.66
CA LEU A 8 2.40 -5.54 1.69
C LEU A 8 2.55 -6.34 2.98
N MET A 9 2.09 -5.81 4.12
CA MET A 9 2.09 -6.56 5.39
C MET A 9 1.09 -7.73 5.36
N VAL A 10 -0.02 -7.60 4.65
CA VAL A 10 -1.05 -8.65 4.55
C VAL A 10 -0.70 -9.69 3.49
N GLN A 11 -0.36 -9.26 2.27
CA GLN A 11 -0.13 -10.16 1.14
C GLN A 11 1.34 -10.60 0.99
N GLY A 12 2.29 -9.82 1.50
CA GLY A 12 3.72 -10.01 1.29
C GLY A 12 4.26 -9.21 0.09
N THR A 13 5.58 -9.25 -0.09
CA THR A 13 6.28 -8.63 -1.22
C THR A 13 6.20 -9.48 -2.49
N GLY A 14 6.74 -8.99 -3.60
CA GLY A 14 6.83 -9.69 -4.87
C GLY A 14 5.80 -9.25 -5.90
N ILE A 15 5.32 -8.00 -5.82
CA ILE A 15 4.42 -7.44 -6.84
C ILE A 15 5.12 -7.46 -8.20
N GLU A 16 4.43 -7.97 -9.23
CA GLU A 16 4.92 -8.03 -10.59
C GLU A 16 4.64 -6.72 -11.35
N TRP A 17 3.41 -6.22 -11.23
CA TRP A 17 2.97 -5.02 -11.94
C TRP A 17 1.90 -4.24 -11.18
N VAL A 18 1.81 -2.95 -11.53
CA VAL A 18 0.81 -2.01 -11.04
C VAL A 18 0.13 -1.32 -12.22
N GLN A 19 -1.18 -1.11 -12.10
CA GLN A 19 -1.93 -0.23 -13.00
C GLN A 19 -2.84 0.67 -12.18
N ALA A 20 -2.82 1.97 -12.45
CA ALA A 20 -3.59 2.97 -11.73
C ALA A 20 -4.49 3.78 -12.67
N LEU A 21 -5.54 4.33 -12.09
CA LEU A 21 -6.46 5.28 -12.71
C LEU A 21 -6.81 6.34 -11.66
N GLU A 22 -6.84 7.60 -12.06
CA GLU A 22 -7.34 8.71 -11.27
C GLU A 22 -8.58 9.32 -11.94
N GLY A 23 -9.61 9.60 -11.15
CA GLY A 23 -10.81 10.29 -11.60
C GLY A 23 -10.62 11.81 -11.74
N PRO A 24 -11.68 12.55 -12.08
CA PRO A 24 -11.66 14.01 -12.06
C PRO A 24 -11.29 14.55 -10.67
N ALA A 25 -10.73 15.76 -10.64
CA ALA A 25 -10.45 16.48 -9.41
C ALA A 25 -11.72 16.66 -8.55
N VAL A 26 -11.59 16.41 -7.25
CA VAL A 26 -12.68 16.53 -6.27
C VAL A 26 -12.38 17.54 -5.15
N ASP A 27 -11.13 17.99 -5.00
CA ASP A 27 -10.74 19.02 -4.04
C ASP A 27 -10.21 20.30 -4.70
N ALA A 28 -9.92 21.31 -3.86
CA ALA A 28 -9.40 22.60 -4.32
C ALA A 28 -7.92 22.54 -4.78
N GLN A 29 -7.22 21.45 -4.51
CA GLN A 29 -5.83 21.23 -4.91
C GLN A 29 -5.73 20.50 -6.25
N GLY A 30 -6.85 20.05 -6.81
CA GLY A 30 -6.91 19.37 -8.09
C GLY A 30 -6.75 17.85 -8.00
N ASN A 31 -6.83 17.26 -6.80
CA ASN A 31 -6.65 15.82 -6.62
C ASN A 31 -7.95 15.06 -6.91
N GLY A 32 -7.84 13.94 -7.62
CA GLY A 32 -8.94 13.01 -7.86
C GLY A 32 -8.89 11.80 -6.93
N ASN A 33 -10.02 11.09 -6.83
CA ASN A 33 -10.01 9.75 -6.25
C ASN A 33 -9.23 8.82 -7.20
N MET A 34 -8.39 7.93 -6.65
CA MET A 34 -7.64 6.97 -7.46
C MET A 34 -7.88 5.53 -7.04
N ALA A 35 -7.77 4.64 -8.02
CA ALA A 35 -7.70 3.21 -7.82
C ALA A 35 -6.41 2.66 -8.44
N ALA A 36 -5.72 1.77 -7.72
CA ALA A 36 -4.57 1.06 -8.25
C ALA A 36 -4.71 -0.44 -8.03
N VAL A 37 -4.50 -1.22 -9.08
CA VAL A 37 -4.42 -2.68 -9.04
C VAL A 37 -2.95 -3.07 -8.95
N CYS A 38 -2.61 -3.84 -7.92
CA CYS A 38 -1.31 -4.48 -7.74
C CYS A 38 -1.47 -5.99 -7.92
N ALA A 39 -0.58 -6.65 -8.66
CA ALA A 39 -0.67 -8.07 -8.92
C ALA A 39 0.63 -8.81 -8.64
N TRP A 40 0.51 -10.04 -8.13
CA TRP A 40 1.60 -10.96 -7.86
C TRP A 40 1.69 -12.05 -8.94
N PRO A 41 2.86 -12.69 -9.12
CA PRO A 41 3.07 -13.76 -10.10
C PRO A 41 2.19 -14.99 -9.90
N ASP A 42 1.69 -15.21 -8.68
CA ASP A 42 0.80 -16.33 -8.32
C ASP A 42 -0.68 -16.07 -8.69
N GLY A 43 -0.98 -14.90 -9.26
CA GLY A 43 -2.32 -14.48 -9.64
C GLY A 43 -3.10 -13.79 -8.52
N ALA A 44 -2.51 -13.63 -7.32
CA ALA A 44 -3.10 -12.79 -6.28
C ALA A 44 -3.11 -11.31 -6.74
N THR A 45 -4.17 -10.59 -6.37
CA THR A 45 -4.30 -9.17 -6.67
C THR A 45 -4.79 -8.41 -5.45
N ALA A 46 -4.41 -7.14 -5.38
CA ALA A 46 -4.92 -6.19 -4.41
C ALA A 46 -5.35 -4.92 -5.15
N THR A 47 -6.41 -4.29 -4.64
CA THR A 47 -6.86 -2.98 -5.11
C THR A 47 -6.67 -1.97 -3.99
N LEU A 48 -5.97 -0.89 -4.29
CA LEU A 48 -5.87 0.27 -3.44
C LEU A 48 -6.90 1.28 -3.91
N GLU A 49 -7.87 1.58 -3.07
CA GLU A 49 -8.84 2.66 -3.28
C GLU A 49 -8.43 3.84 -2.39
N LEU A 50 -8.06 4.95 -3.02
CA LEU A 50 -7.56 6.13 -2.34
C LEU A 50 -8.52 7.28 -2.66
N THR A 51 -9.21 7.75 -1.62
CA THR A 51 -10.24 8.77 -1.74
C THR A 51 -9.79 10.08 -1.14
N VAL A 52 -10.09 11.15 -1.86
CA VAL A 52 -9.89 12.54 -1.51
C VAL A 52 -11.22 13.10 -0.99
N ASP A 53 -11.17 14.08 -0.10
CA ASP A 53 -12.34 14.71 0.55
C ASP A 53 -13.27 13.72 1.28
N ALA A 54 -12.69 12.63 1.80
CA ALA A 54 -13.39 11.62 2.60
C ALA A 54 -13.02 11.73 4.08
N HIS A 55 -13.87 11.19 4.96
CA HIS A 55 -13.51 11.03 6.37
C HIS A 55 -12.26 10.14 6.49
N TYR A 56 -11.26 10.61 7.23
CA TYR A 56 -10.01 9.88 7.41
C TYR A 56 -10.26 8.49 8.00
N GLY A 57 -9.79 7.45 7.31
CA GLY A 57 -9.97 6.08 7.74
C GLY A 57 -9.39 5.08 6.76
N PHE A 58 -9.19 3.85 7.24
CA PHE A 58 -8.67 2.75 6.45
C PHE A 58 -9.66 1.58 6.53
N ARG A 59 -9.83 0.89 5.41
CA ARG A 59 -10.61 -0.34 5.33
C ARG A 59 -9.77 -1.37 4.58
N ALA A 60 -9.69 -2.57 5.12
CA ALA A 60 -9.14 -3.72 4.41
C ALA A 60 -10.22 -4.76 4.17
N LEU A 61 -10.23 -5.29 2.94
CA LEU A 61 -11.03 -6.44 2.53
C LEU A 61 -10.06 -7.50 2.00
N ALA A 62 -10.08 -8.68 2.63
CA ALA A 62 -9.36 -9.85 2.16
C ALA A 62 -10.37 -10.90 1.65
N LEU A 63 -10.10 -11.45 0.47
CA LEU A 63 -10.91 -12.49 -0.17
C LEU A 63 -10.04 -13.73 -0.38
N GLY A 64 -10.48 -14.88 0.10
CA GLY A 64 -9.75 -16.13 -0.02
C GLY A 64 -10.68 -17.33 -0.22
N LYS A 65 -10.09 -18.52 -0.37
CA LYS A 65 -10.83 -19.76 -0.61
C LYS A 65 -11.82 -20.10 0.51
N GLU A 66 -11.45 -19.78 1.75
CA GLU A 66 -12.24 -20.09 2.96
C GLU A 66 -13.21 -18.96 3.36
N GLY A 67 -13.36 -17.91 2.54
CA GLY A 67 -14.29 -16.81 2.78
C GLY A 67 -13.65 -15.43 2.65
N PHE A 68 -14.24 -14.45 3.34
CA PHE A 68 -13.77 -13.07 3.32
C PHE A 68 -13.64 -12.47 4.72
N HIS A 69 -12.79 -11.46 4.83
CA HIS A 69 -12.66 -10.64 6.04
C HIS A 69 -12.69 -9.16 5.65
N CYS A 70 -13.51 -8.38 6.35
CA CYS A 70 -13.61 -6.93 6.14
C CYS A 70 -13.48 -6.24 7.49
N ALA A 71 -12.54 -5.31 7.61
CA ALA A 71 -12.27 -4.56 8.83
C ALA A 71 -11.99 -3.10 8.55
N ALA A 72 -12.54 -2.23 9.40
CA ALA A 72 -12.01 -0.88 9.55
C ALA A 72 -10.70 -0.97 10.34
N ILE A 73 -9.66 -0.31 9.84
CA ILE A 73 -8.34 -0.28 10.48
C ILE A 73 -8.21 1.05 11.20
N ASP A 74 -8.11 0.99 12.52
CA ASP A 74 -7.67 2.11 13.34
C ASP A 74 -6.13 2.14 13.31
N ILE A 75 -5.56 3.25 12.84
CA ILE A 75 -4.11 3.47 12.84
C ILE A 75 -3.71 4.61 13.78
N SER A 76 -4.59 5.02 14.71
CA SER A 76 -4.34 6.12 15.63
C SER A 76 -3.16 5.88 16.58
N ASP A 77 -2.78 4.62 16.82
CA ASP A 77 -1.65 4.24 17.66
C ASP A 77 -0.40 3.79 16.86
N CYS A 78 -0.42 3.87 15.53
CA CYS A 78 0.64 3.29 14.69
C CYS A 78 2.03 3.83 15.01
N TYR A 79 2.16 5.13 15.33
CA TYR A 79 3.41 5.73 15.76
C TYR A 79 3.88 5.21 17.13
N ARG A 80 2.95 5.03 18.08
CA ARG A 80 3.28 4.49 19.41
C ARG A 80 3.81 3.07 19.29
N GLU A 81 3.12 2.23 18.51
CA GLU A 81 3.53 0.84 18.30
C GLU A 81 4.81 0.74 17.46
N GLY A 82 4.99 1.62 16.47
CA GLY A 82 6.22 1.75 15.71
C GLY A 82 7.43 2.10 16.60
N MET A 83 7.27 3.06 17.51
CA MET A 83 8.33 3.46 18.45
C MET A 83 8.72 2.34 19.42
N LYS A 84 7.75 1.52 19.87
CA LYS A 84 8.04 0.33 20.69
C LYS A 84 8.90 -0.71 19.96
N ARG A 85 8.86 -0.75 18.63
CA ARG A 85 9.72 -1.63 17.81
C ARG A 85 11.07 -1.01 17.50
N ILE A 86 11.09 0.28 17.11
CA ILE A 86 12.32 0.96 16.68
C ILE A 86 13.30 1.16 17.83
N LEU A 87 12.82 1.54 19.03
CA LEU A 87 13.71 1.87 20.15
C LEU A 87 14.56 0.69 20.62
N PRO A 88 14.03 -0.54 20.80
CA PRO A 88 14.86 -1.72 21.07
C PRO A 88 15.89 -2.00 19.97
N CYS A 89 15.51 -1.89 18.69
CA CYS A 89 16.45 -2.07 17.58
C CYS A 89 17.62 -1.09 17.65
N LEU A 90 17.33 0.20 17.89
CA LEU A 90 18.37 1.23 18.01
C LEU A 90 19.28 1.04 19.23
N ARG A 91 18.80 0.33 20.26
CA ARG A 91 19.59 -0.03 21.45
C ARG A 91 20.37 -1.34 21.29
N GLY A 92 20.21 -2.04 20.17
CA GLY A 92 20.78 -3.36 19.96
C GLY A 92 20.09 -4.46 20.78
N GLU A 93 18.88 -4.20 21.26
CA GLU A 93 18.08 -5.13 22.08
C GLU A 93 17.23 -6.07 21.21
N SER A 94 17.02 -5.75 19.92
CA SER A 94 16.31 -6.63 18.98
C SER A 94 16.72 -6.38 17.53
N ASP A 95 16.53 -7.41 16.70
CA ASP A 95 16.69 -7.33 15.24
C ASP A 95 15.34 -7.08 14.52
N GLY A 96 14.29 -6.74 15.28
CA GLY A 96 12.87 -6.81 14.89
C GLY A 96 12.34 -5.67 14.02
N GLY A 97 13.13 -5.22 13.05
CA GLY A 97 12.72 -4.21 12.08
C GLY A 97 11.76 -4.74 11.01
N VAL A 98 11.08 -3.83 10.32
CA VAL A 98 10.40 -4.16 9.06
C VAL A 98 11.45 -4.59 8.04
N PRO A 99 11.28 -5.72 7.33
CA PRO A 99 12.24 -6.15 6.32
C PRO A 99 12.49 -5.07 5.27
N VAL A 100 13.76 -4.81 4.94
CA VAL A 100 14.16 -3.78 3.96
C VAL A 100 13.44 -3.97 2.62
N ALA A 101 13.24 -5.21 2.20
CA ALA A 101 12.49 -5.54 0.98
C ALA A 101 11.06 -4.98 0.99
N GLN A 102 10.36 -5.04 2.12
CA GLN A 102 9.01 -4.47 2.25
C GLN A 102 9.04 -2.94 2.14
N MET A 103 10.02 -2.29 2.75
CA MET A 103 10.17 -0.83 2.67
C MET A 103 10.49 -0.36 1.25
N LEU A 104 11.42 -1.05 0.57
CA LEU A 104 11.80 -0.72 -0.81
C LEU A 104 10.64 -0.94 -1.78
N GLU A 105 9.95 -2.07 -1.67
CA GLU A 105 8.83 -2.38 -2.56
C GLU A 105 7.67 -1.39 -2.36
N ALA A 106 7.41 -0.92 -1.12
CA ALA A 106 6.39 0.11 -0.88
C ALA A 106 6.67 1.41 -1.66
N VAL A 107 7.94 1.83 -1.71
CA VAL A 107 8.37 3.00 -2.48
C VAL A 107 8.28 2.74 -3.98
N GLN A 108 8.69 1.55 -4.43
CA GLN A 108 8.60 1.15 -5.84
C GLN A 108 7.15 1.12 -6.33
N VAL A 109 6.22 0.60 -5.54
CA VAL A 109 4.79 0.61 -5.85
C VAL A 109 4.28 2.04 -5.96
N GLY A 110 4.65 2.95 -5.05
CA GLY A 110 4.30 4.37 -5.15
C GLY A 110 4.76 4.99 -6.48
N LYS A 111 6.03 4.79 -6.83
CA LYS A 111 6.59 5.25 -8.12
C LYS A 111 5.89 4.61 -9.32
N ALA A 112 5.49 3.34 -9.21
CA ALA A 112 4.76 2.62 -10.25
C ALA A 112 3.36 3.19 -10.46
N ILE A 113 2.67 3.58 -9.39
CA ILE A 113 1.36 4.25 -9.43
C ILE A 113 1.50 5.56 -10.18
N ASP A 114 2.41 6.45 -9.77
CA ASP A 114 2.62 7.75 -10.40
C ASP A 114 2.89 7.59 -11.90
N ARG A 115 3.81 6.70 -12.26
CA ARG A 115 4.15 6.42 -13.65
C ARG A 115 3.00 5.78 -14.44
N SER A 116 2.16 4.97 -13.79
CA SER A 116 0.98 4.37 -14.42
C SER A 116 -0.08 5.41 -14.72
N LEU A 117 -0.28 6.39 -13.84
CA LEU A 117 -1.17 7.53 -14.05
C LEU A 117 -0.69 8.40 -15.22
N ASP A 118 0.61 8.70 -15.27
CA ASP A 118 1.20 9.51 -16.34
C ASP A 118 1.14 8.83 -17.71
N GLU A 119 1.46 7.53 -17.77
CA GLU A 119 1.60 6.79 -19.03
C GLU A 119 0.31 6.07 -19.45
N ASN A 120 -0.72 6.10 -18.61
CA ASN A 120 -2.00 5.40 -18.78
C ASN A 120 -1.85 3.93 -19.21
N ARG A 121 -0.92 3.22 -18.55
CA ARG A 121 -0.63 1.82 -18.83
C ARG A 121 -0.13 1.09 -17.59
N ARG A 122 -0.09 -0.23 -17.69
CA ARG A 122 0.56 -1.10 -16.71
C ARG A 122 2.07 -0.83 -16.65
N ILE A 123 2.59 -0.76 -15.43
CA ILE A 123 4.01 -0.64 -15.11
C ILE A 123 4.47 -1.91 -14.41
N TYR A 124 5.47 -2.59 -14.96
CA TYR A 124 6.11 -3.72 -14.29
C TYR A 124 7.18 -3.21 -13.32
N LEU A 125 7.22 -3.75 -12.10
CA LEU A 125 8.16 -3.28 -11.08
C LEU A 125 9.63 -3.48 -11.47
N LYS A 126 9.91 -4.49 -12.31
CA LYS A 126 11.26 -4.74 -12.86
C LYS A 126 11.77 -3.62 -13.79
N ASP A 127 10.90 -2.72 -14.23
CA ASP A 127 11.22 -1.61 -15.15
C ASP A 127 11.42 -0.26 -14.43
N LEU A 128 11.53 -0.26 -13.08
CA LEU A 128 11.62 0.94 -12.22
C LEU A 128 13.02 1.22 -11.69
#